data_AF-A0A177AQ36-F1
#
_entry.id   AF-A0A177AQ36-F1
#
_cell.length_a   1.000
_cell.length_b   1.000
_cell.length_c   1.000
_cell.angle_alpha   90.00
_cell.angle_beta   90.00
_cell.angle_gamma   90.00
#
_symmetry.space_group_name_H-M   'P 1'
#
loop_
_entity.id
_entity.type
_entity.pdbx_description
1 polymer ?
#
loop_
_entity_poly.entity_id
_entity_poly.type
_entity_poly.pdbx_seq_one_letter_code
_entity_poly.pdbx_strand_id
1 'polypeptide(L)' 'MGGQRNERKKWAQCFDDVTAIIFVTSTSSYNLKMIDDENSNKLQESISIFSDILSNR' A
#
# COMPACT_ATOMS: atom_id res chain seq x y z
N MET A 1 -0.02 -5.70 -10.31
CA MET A 1 -0.71 -4.81 -9.34
C MET A 1 -0.04 -3.46 -9.32
N GLY A 2 -0.77 -2.36 -9.57
CA GLY A 2 -0.25 -1.01 -9.35
C GLY A 2 -0.33 -0.63 -7.87
N GLY A 3 0.69 0.06 -7.35
CA GLY A 3 0.76 0.54 -5.95
C GLY A 3 -0.03 1.83 -5.67
N GLN A 4 -0.44 2.53 -6.73
CA GLN A 4 -1.15 3.80 -6.63
C GLN A 4 -2.57 3.60 -6.08
N ARG A 5 -3.09 4.60 -5.36
CA ARG A 5 -4.40 4.55 -4.67
C ARG A 5 -5.54 4.03 -5.57
N ASN A 6 -5.60 4.50 -6.82
CA ASN A 6 -6.65 4.11 -7.77
C ASN A 6 -6.59 2.65 -8.22
N GLU A 7 -5.41 2.05 -8.22
CA GLU A 7 -5.21 0.65 -8.62
C GLU A 7 -5.51 -0.34 -7.48
N ARG A 8 -5.60 0.13 -6.23
CA ARG A 8 -5.83 -0.73 -5.05
C ARG A 8 -7.21 -1.39 -5.02
N LYS A 9 -8.21 -0.80 -5.67
CA LYS A 9 -9.56 -1.39 -5.78
C LYS A 9 -9.55 -2.77 -6.45
N LYS A 10 -8.53 -3.07 -7.25
CA LYS A 10 -8.38 -4.35 -7.97
C LYS A 10 -7.66 -5.41 -7.14
N TRP A 11 -7.14 -5.05 -5.96
CA TRP A 11 -6.26 -5.94 -5.19
C TRP A 11 -6.97 -7.18 -4.66
N ALA A 12 -8.20 -7.04 -4.17
CA ALA A 12 -8.99 -8.13 -3.60
C ALA A 12 -9.11 -9.31 -4.59
N GLN A 13 -9.29 -9.04 -5.89
CA GLN A 13 -9.46 -10.05 -6.93
C GLN A 13 -8.20 -10.90 -7.20
N CYS A 14 -7.03 -10.51 -6.69
CA CYS A 14 -5.82 -11.32 -6.88
C CYS A 14 -5.19 -11.77 -5.56
N PHE A 15 -5.91 -11.66 -4.45
CA PHE A 15 -5.50 -12.26 -3.19
C PHE A 15 -6.19 -13.61 -2.93
N ASP A 16 -7.08 -14.05 -3.81
CA ASP A 16 -7.65 -15.40 -3.77
C ASP A 16 -6.61 -16.46 -4.21
N ASP A 17 -6.52 -17.54 -3.43
CA ASP A 17 -5.69 -18.73 -3.70
C ASP A 17 -4.18 -18.47 -3.84
N VAL A 18 -3.64 -17.51 -3.08
CA VAL A 18 -2.20 -17.22 -3.05
C VAL A 18 -1.51 -17.89 -1.86
N THR A 19 -0.32 -18.47 -2.11
CA THR A 19 0.49 -19.08 -1.04
C THR A 19 1.08 -18.03 -0.08
N ALA A 20 1.42 -16.85 -0.61
CA ALA A 20 2.02 -15.77 0.16
C ALA A 20 1.83 -14.42 -0.52
N ILE A 21 1.82 -13.35 0.28
CA ILE A 21 1.83 -11.96 -0.17
C ILE A 21 3.18 -11.34 0.21
N ILE A 22 3.86 -10.73 -0.75
CA ILE A 22 5.08 -9.95 -0.50
C ILE A 22 4.73 -8.47 -0.63
N PHE A 23 4.80 -7.75 0.50
CA PHE A 23 4.61 -6.31 0.54
C PHE A 23 5.97 -5.59 0.51
N VAL A 24 6.13 -4.62 -0.39
CA VAL A 24 7.37 -3.87 -0.57
C VAL A 24 7.13 -2.39 -0.27
N THR A 25 8.01 -1.79 0.52
CA THR A 25 7.95 -0.36 0.88
C THR A 25 9.32 0.31 0.79
N SER A 26 9.32 1.63 0.57
CA SER A 26 10.52 2.46 0.56
C SER A 26 10.68 3.18 1.90
N THR A 27 11.59 2.69 2.73
CA THR A 27 11.88 3.29 4.05
C THR A 27 12.52 4.67 3.94
N SER A 28 13.25 4.94 2.85
CA SER A 28 13.86 6.25 2.59
C SER A 28 12.83 7.35 2.28
N SER A 29 11.55 7.00 2.13
CA SER A 29 10.47 7.95 1.88
C SER A 29 9.88 8.59 3.15
N TYR A 30 10.52 8.41 4.31
CA TYR A 30 10.04 8.91 5.61
C TYR A 30 9.87 10.43 5.65
N ASN A 31 10.56 11.19 4.81
CA ASN A 31 10.47 12.65 4.71
C ASN A 31 9.78 13.13 3.42
N LEU A 32 9.25 12.22 2.61
CA LEU A 32 8.60 12.55 1.34
C LEU A 32 7.08 12.63 1.50
N LYS A 33 6.47 13.58 0.78
CA LYS A 33 5.02 13.73 0.66
C LYS A 33 4.48 12.95 -0.54
N MET A 34 3.19 12.60 -0.51
CA MET A 34 2.50 12.03 -1.66
C MET A 34 2.41 13.06 -2.79
N ILE A 35 2.44 12.60 -4.04
CA ILE A 35 2.36 13.49 -5.22
C ILE A 35 0.96 14.12 -5.31
N ASP A 36 -0.07 13.33 -5.01
CA ASP A 36 -1.48 13.74 -5.14
C ASP A 36 -2.05 14.33 -3.83
N ASP A 37 -1.25 14.41 -2.76
CA ASP A 37 -1.69 14.86 -1.44
C ASP A 37 -0.49 15.34 -0.60
N GLU A 38 -0.30 16.66 -0.54
CA GLU A 38 0.82 17.27 0.17
C GLU A 38 0.72 17.18 1.71
N ASN A 39 -0.42 16.76 2.25
CA ASN A 39 -0.57 16.57 3.69
C ASN A 39 -0.23 15.14 4.14
N SER A 40 -0.13 14.21 3.18
CA SER A 40 0.16 12.80 3.46
C SER A 40 1.64 12.46 3.30
N ASN A 41 2.21 11.81 4.31
CA ASN A 41 3.57 11.24 4.25
C ASN A 41 3.58 9.89 3.51
N LYS A 42 4.57 9.69 2.64
CA LYS A 42 4.69 8.47 1.81
C LYS A 42 4.89 7.20 2.63
N LEU A 43 5.76 7.22 3.64
CA LEU A 43 6.02 6.04 4.45
C LEU A 43 4.82 5.71 5.34
N GLN A 44 4.19 6.74 5.93
CA GLN A 44 3.00 6.56 6.75
C GLN A 44 1.83 5.95 5.96
N GLU A 45 1.61 6.42 4.73
CA GLU A 45 0.65 5.81 3.80
C GLU A 45 0.97 4.32 3.57
N SER A 46 2.24 3.99 3.34
CA SER A 46 2.65 2.60 3.15
C SER A 46 2.39 1.72 4.36
N ILE A 47 2.59 2.23 5.57
CA ILE A 47 2.30 1.50 6.82
C ILE A 47 0.79 1.28 6.95
N SER A 48 -0.03 2.30 6.65
CA SER A 48 -1.49 2.19 6.68
C SER A 48 -1.99 1.09 5.74
N ILE A 49 -1.49 1.04 4.51
CA ILE A 49 -1.87 0.00 3.54
C ILE A 49 -1.49 -1.39 4.06
N PHE A 50 -0.31 -1.53 4.66
CA PHE A 50 0.12 -2.81 5.20
C PHE A 50 -0.81 -3.28 6.32
N SER A 51 -1.21 -2.38 7.22
CA SER A 51 -2.23 -2.65 8.25
C SER A 51 -3.57 -3.06 7.63
N ASP A 52 -4.01 -2.39 6.56
CA ASP A 52 -5.26 -2.73 5.87
C ASP A 52 -5.20 -4.14 5.27
N ILE A 53 -4.08 -4.52 4.63
CA ILE A 53 -3.86 -5.87 4.10
C ILE A 53 -3.91 -6.91 5.23
N LEU A 54 -3.27 -6.64 6.36
CA LEU A 54 -3.27 -7.55 7.51
C LEU A 54 -4.66 -7.70 8.16
N SER A 55 -5.48 -6.64 8.10
CA SER A 55 -6.83 -6.62 8.65
C SER A 55 -7.89 -7.25 7.74
N ASN A 56 -7.62 -7.33 6.43
CA ASN A 56 -8.43 -8.07 5.47
C ASN A 56 -8.17 -9.57 5.66
N ARG A 57 -8.98 -10.19 6.51
CA ARG A 57 -9.13 -11.65 6.57
C ARG A 57 -10.25 -12.11 5.65
#